data_AF-K0KG93-F1
#
_entry.id   AF-K0KG93-F1
#
_cell.length_a   1.000
_cell.length_b   1.000
_cell.length_c   1.000
_cell.angle_alpha   90.00
_cell.angle_beta   90.00
_cell.angle_gamma   90.00
#
_symmetry.space_group_name_H-M   'P 1'
#
loop_
_entity.id
_entity.type
_entity.pdbx_description
1 polymer ?
#
loop_
_entity_poly.entity_id
_entity_poly.type
_entity_poly.pdbx_seq_one_letter_code
_entity_poly.pdbx_strand_id
1 'polypeptide(L)'
;MTAQASRIMISKVKSAYESTIQKYQDFKIVVSNQLLSISLPDFTQLKQNIKSRFSRESIGPWGVFKLQDFWATSHLITIFGTLIYLYALISNSQTLYHTSYRISMIGTIITYTIVLFRSNISVTEEEVSSNDDNTSRVELIIEPTRVSLSDLLKDENALLLGYALLWLFTPPSIIKILPFNLYSYLNLTTFITTEILPNTKFSEVFTPCLEYIEQPVLIFASHLDVLIYVIVLRDSLSSKDAYALFIFGFIWILRFESLKASRSSVRSILNSFDYLLSFEPVYLYKIWKRLRLIVECFVQLKDEESLDHQSNDNDEDAASSRSEDTEVEVPDTLQVQAPSAQKKEN
;
A
#
# COMPACT_ATOMS: atom_id res chain seq x y z
N MET A 1 16.44 -50.18 -31.99
CA MET A 1 16.18 -48.73 -32.14
C MET A 1 15.45 -48.12 -30.94
N THR A 2 14.59 -48.84 -30.22
CA THR A 2 13.81 -48.32 -29.06
C THR A 2 14.67 -47.89 -27.86
N ALA A 3 15.74 -48.61 -27.53
CA ALA A 3 16.61 -48.26 -26.39
C ALA A 3 17.39 -46.94 -26.57
N GLN A 4 17.78 -46.61 -27.81
CA GLN A 4 18.52 -45.37 -28.11
C GLN A 4 17.60 -44.15 -28.04
N ALA A 5 16.36 -44.26 -28.54
CA ALA A 5 15.36 -43.20 -28.44
C ALA A 5 15.00 -42.91 -26.97
N SER A 6 14.84 -43.95 -26.14
CA SER A 6 14.58 -43.81 -24.71
C SER A 6 15.73 -43.08 -23.97
N ARG A 7 16.99 -43.42 -24.26
CA ARG A 7 18.15 -42.75 -23.67
C ARG A 7 18.23 -41.26 -24.05
N ILE A 8 17.93 -40.93 -25.31
CA ILE A 8 17.90 -39.53 -25.76
C ILE A 8 16.78 -38.75 -25.08
N MET A 9 15.60 -39.36 -24.91
CA MET A 9 14.47 -38.72 -24.22
C MET A 9 14.77 -38.46 -22.74
N ILE A 10 15.33 -39.44 -22.02
CA ILE A 10 15.72 -39.30 -20.61
C ILE A 10 16.79 -38.21 -20.43
N SER A 11 17.78 -38.16 -21.33
CA SER A 11 18.81 -37.12 -21.34
C SER A 11 18.20 -35.72 -21.51
N LYS A 12 17.25 -35.53 -22.43
CA LYS A 12 16.58 -34.24 -22.64
C LYS A 12 15.73 -33.82 -21.45
N VAL A 13 14.99 -34.75 -20.84
CA VAL A 13 14.19 -34.48 -19.64
C VAL A 13 15.07 -34.09 -18.46
N LYS A 14 16.17 -34.82 -18.25
CA LYS A 14 17.14 -34.50 -17.19
C LYS A 14 17.75 -33.11 -17.37
N SER A 15 18.17 -32.78 -18.61
CA SER A 15 18.72 -31.46 -18.93
C SER A 15 17.70 -30.33 -18.74
N ALA A 16 16.44 -30.53 -19.12
CA ALA A 16 15.38 -29.55 -18.91
C ALA A 16 15.07 -29.34 -17.41
N TYR A 17 15.10 -30.41 -16.62
CA TYR A 17 14.91 -30.36 -15.17
C TYR A 17 16.05 -29.60 -14.47
N GLU A 18 17.31 -29.92 -14.80
CA GLU A 18 18.49 -29.22 -14.27
C GLU A 18 18.50 -27.73 -14.64
N SER A 19 18.12 -27.40 -15.88
CA SER A 19 17.98 -26.00 -16.31
C SER A 19 16.89 -25.25 -15.53
N THR A 20 15.79 -25.92 -15.18
CA THR A 20 14.70 -25.31 -14.41
C THR A 20 15.11 -25.08 -12.95
N ILE A 21 15.83 -26.02 -12.34
CA ILE A 21 16.40 -25.85 -11.00
C ILE A 21 17.38 -24.68 -10.96
N GLN A 22 18.26 -24.58 -11.96
CA GLN A 22 19.24 -23.49 -12.02
C GLN A 22 18.54 -22.13 -12.11
N LYS A 23 17.54 -21.99 -12.99
CA LYS A 23 16.74 -20.77 -13.08
C LYS A 23 16.04 -20.40 -11.77
N TYR A 24 15.58 -21.40 -11.01
CA TYR A 24 14.98 -21.16 -9.70
C TYR A 24 16.00 -20.70 -8.66
N GLN A 25 17.21 -21.26 -8.65
CA GLN A 25 18.29 -20.82 -7.76
C GLN A 25 18.75 -19.41 -8.12
N ASP A 26 18.92 -19.11 -9.41
CA ASP A 26 19.29 -17.79 -9.90
C ASP A 26 18.21 -16.75 -9.54
N PHE A 27 16.93 -17.08 -9.73
CA PHE A 27 15.81 -16.24 -9.29
C PHE A 27 15.82 -16.00 -7.78
N LYS A 28 16.09 -17.03 -6.97
CA LYS A 28 16.18 -16.91 -5.51
C LYS A 28 17.31 -15.98 -5.09
N ILE A 29 18.47 -16.05 -5.76
CA ILE A 29 19.61 -15.17 -5.50
C ILE A 29 19.28 -13.74 -5.90
N VAL A 30 18.67 -13.53 -7.07
CA VAL A 30 18.25 -12.19 -7.53
C VAL A 30 17.22 -11.58 -6.58
N VAL A 31 16.21 -12.32 -6.17
CA VAL A 31 15.21 -11.85 -5.20
C VAL A 31 15.83 -11.58 -3.83
N SER A 32 16.73 -12.45 -3.35
CA SER A 32 17.42 -12.23 -2.08
C SER A 32 18.30 -10.99 -2.12
N ASN A 33 19.00 -10.76 -3.23
CA ASN A 33 19.88 -9.60 -3.40
C ASN A 33 19.08 -8.31 -3.63
N GLN A 34 17.96 -8.37 -4.38
CA GLN A 34 17.03 -7.24 -4.50
C GLN A 34 16.37 -6.89 -3.17
N LEU A 35 15.97 -7.89 -2.37
CA LEU A 35 15.44 -7.64 -1.03
C LEU A 35 16.49 -7.07 -0.07
N LEU A 36 17.77 -7.38 -0.29
CA LEU A 36 18.90 -6.79 0.44
C LEU A 36 19.31 -5.40 -0.07
N SER A 37 19.07 -5.09 -1.34
CA SER A 37 19.50 -3.83 -1.99
C SER A 37 18.39 -2.80 -2.12
N ILE A 38 17.13 -3.15 -1.85
CA ILE A 38 16.09 -2.15 -1.55
C ILE A 38 16.51 -1.50 -0.24
N SER A 39 17.23 -0.38 -0.33
CA SER A 39 17.25 0.59 0.76
C SER A 39 15.80 1.05 0.90
N LEU A 40 15.09 0.42 1.83
CA LEU A 40 13.76 0.83 2.24
C LEU A 40 13.85 2.34 2.52
N PRO A 41 13.18 3.21 1.75
CA PRO A 41 13.21 4.65 2.00
C PRO A 41 12.86 4.85 3.45
N ASP A 42 13.73 5.52 4.22
CA ASP A 42 13.79 5.50 5.69
C ASP A 42 12.40 5.39 6.37
N PHE A 43 11.87 4.17 6.41
CA PHE A 43 10.53 3.88 6.90
C PHE A 43 10.51 4.11 8.41
N THR A 44 11.69 4.20 9.03
CA THR A 44 11.91 4.66 10.39
C THR A 44 11.48 6.11 10.57
N GLN A 45 11.82 7.02 9.65
CA GLN A 45 11.33 8.41 9.69
C GLN A 45 9.82 8.49 9.46
N LEU A 46 9.27 7.73 8.51
CA LEU A 46 7.83 7.71 8.25
C LEU A 46 7.05 7.11 9.44
N LYS A 47 7.53 5.99 10.03
CA LYS A 47 6.97 5.38 11.24
C LYS A 47 7.09 6.32 12.44
N GLN A 48 8.21 7.02 12.62
CA GLN A 48 8.37 8.00 13.71
C GLN A 48 7.43 9.20 13.55
N ASN A 49 7.27 9.72 12.33
CA ASN A 49 6.33 10.82 12.03
C ASN A 49 4.86 10.40 12.18
N ILE A 50 4.50 9.16 11.83
CA ILE A 50 3.14 8.64 12.03
C ILE A 50 2.86 8.39 13.52
N LYS A 51 3.83 7.82 14.25
CA LYS A 51 3.73 7.49 15.68
C LYS A 51 3.63 8.72 16.57
N SER A 52 4.41 9.76 16.29
CA SER A 52 4.33 11.04 17.02
C SER A 52 2.99 11.73 16.79
N ARG A 53 2.46 11.68 15.55
CA ARG A 53 1.11 12.17 15.22
C ARG A 53 -0.02 11.35 15.85
N PHE A 54 0.13 10.03 16.02
CA PHE A 54 -0.93 9.17 16.59
C PHE A 54 -1.05 9.27 18.11
N SER A 55 0.06 9.51 18.81
CA SER A 55 0.09 9.41 20.27
C SER A 55 -0.46 10.63 21.01
N ARG A 56 -0.59 11.80 20.34
CA ARG A 56 -0.79 13.10 21.02
C ARG A 56 -2.20 13.70 20.95
N GLU A 57 -3.12 13.15 20.16
CA GLU A 57 -4.49 13.68 20.07
C GLU A 57 -5.42 13.05 21.10
N SER A 58 -5.28 13.42 22.39
CA SER A 58 -6.37 13.24 23.35
C SER A 58 -7.31 14.46 23.27
N ILE A 59 -8.34 14.36 22.44
CA ILE A 59 -9.32 15.44 22.27
C ILE A 59 -10.28 15.41 23.48
N GLY A 60 -9.96 16.20 24.50
CA GLY A 60 -10.93 16.71 25.49
C GLY A 60 -11.14 15.92 26.79
N PRO A 61 -11.90 16.51 27.74
CA PRO A 61 -12.13 16.01 29.10
C PRO A 61 -13.17 14.88 29.19
N TRP A 62 -13.75 14.45 28.07
CA TRP A 62 -14.60 13.26 28.00
C TRP A 62 -13.70 12.04 27.83
N GLY A 63 -13.34 11.44 28.96
CA GLY A 63 -12.36 10.37 29.00
C GLY A 63 -12.61 9.18 28.05
N VAL A 64 -11.48 8.58 27.71
CA VAL A 64 -11.21 7.13 27.52
C VAL A 64 -11.09 6.59 26.09
N PHE A 65 -11.63 7.21 25.04
CA PHE A 65 -11.44 6.68 23.67
C PHE A 65 -10.61 7.60 22.79
N LYS A 66 -9.38 7.17 22.48
CA LYS A 66 -8.56 7.81 21.44
C LYS A 66 -9.18 7.51 20.08
N LEU A 67 -9.02 8.42 19.10
CA LEU A 67 -9.44 8.17 17.71
C LEU A 67 -8.89 6.83 17.16
N GLN A 68 -7.71 6.45 17.65
CA GLN A 68 -7.06 5.17 17.39
C GLN A 68 -7.86 3.96 17.84
N ASP A 69 -8.55 4.04 18.98
CA ASP A 69 -9.36 2.95 19.51
C ASP A 69 -10.58 2.71 18.63
N PHE A 70 -11.21 3.79 18.14
CA PHE A 70 -12.32 3.70 17.17
C PHE A 70 -11.86 3.08 15.85
N TRP A 71 -10.70 3.49 15.34
CA TRP A 71 -10.10 2.94 14.13
C TRP A 71 -9.76 1.44 14.27
N ALA A 72 -9.18 1.04 15.41
CA ALA A 72 -8.90 -0.37 15.68
C ALA A 72 -10.18 -1.18 15.83
N THR A 73 -11.19 -0.62 16.51
CA THR A 73 -12.51 -1.24 16.68
C THR A 73 -13.21 -1.43 15.33
N SER A 74 -13.12 -0.48 14.41
CA SER A 74 -13.76 -0.60 13.09
C SER A 74 -13.08 -1.66 12.20
N HIS A 75 -11.77 -1.84 12.31
CA HIS A 75 -11.07 -2.98 11.71
C HIS A 75 -11.52 -4.32 12.30
N LEU A 76 -11.65 -4.41 13.63
CA LEU A 76 -12.20 -5.61 14.29
C LEU A 76 -13.62 -5.91 13.82
N ILE A 77 -14.50 -4.91 13.74
CA ILE A 77 -15.86 -5.07 13.21
C ILE A 77 -15.84 -5.62 11.78
N THR A 78 -14.94 -5.10 10.94
CA THR A 78 -14.77 -5.57 9.54
C THR A 78 -14.38 -7.05 9.50
N ILE A 79 -13.39 -7.44 10.29
CA ILE A 79 -12.88 -8.80 10.39
C ILE A 79 -13.96 -9.76 10.92
N PHE A 80 -14.56 -9.45 12.08
CA PHE A 80 -15.61 -10.28 12.66
C PHE A 80 -16.85 -10.37 11.77
N GLY A 81 -17.26 -9.27 11.14
CA GLY A 81 -18.33 -9.26 10.14
C GLY A 81 -18.04 -10.20 8.98
N THR A 82 -16.79 -10.22 8.48
CA THR A 82 -16.37 -11.15 7.42
C THR A 82 -16.40 -12.60 7.88
N LEU A 83 -15.93 -12.90 9.09
CA LEU A 83 -15.97 -14.25 9.65
C LEU A 83 -17.41 -14.77 9.85
N ILE A 84 -18.30 -13.92 10.37
CA ILE A 84 -19.73 -14.25 10.51
C ILE A 84 -20.36 -14.43 9.14
N TYR A 85 -19.97 -13.65 8.14
CA TYR A 85 -20.44 -13.82 6.76
C TYR A 85 -20.02 -15.16 6.15
N LEU A 86 -18.76 -15.58 6.36
CA LEU A 86 -18.30 -16.90 5.96
C LEU A 86 -19.07 -18.02 6.67
N TYR A 87 -19.32 -17.87 7.96
CA TYR A 87 -20.16 -18.80 8.71
C TYR A 87 -21.61 -18.84 8.19
N ALA A 88 -22.18 -17.68 7.83
CA ALA A 88 -23.52 -17.57 7.26
C ALA A 88 -23.63 -18.29 5.91
N LEU A 89 -22.59 -18.22 5.08
CA LEU A 89 -22.49 -18.99 3.83
C LEU A 89 -22.53 -20.50 4.07
N ILE A 90 -21.76 -20.99 5.06
CA ILE A 90 -21.71 -22.41 5.39
C ILE A 90 -23.03 -22.90 6.01
N SER A 91 -23.65 -22.09 6.87
CA SER A 91 -24.91 -22.41 7.53
C SER A 91 -26.16 -22.14 6.67
N ASN A 92 -25.99 -21.57 5.47
CA ASN A 92 -27.06 -21.18 4.56
C ASN A 92 -28.12 -20.24 5.19
N SER A 93 -27.71 -19.39 6.13
CA SER A 93 -28.59 -18.43 6.81
C SER A 93 -28.63 -17.10 6.07
N GLN A 94 -29.71 -16.86 5.31
CA GLN A 94 -29.87 -15.64 4.50
C GLN A 94 -29.87 -14.35 5.35
N THR A 95 -30.50 -14.37 6.52
CA THR A 95 -30.53 -13.20 7.41
C THR A 95 -29.14 -12.85 7.93
N LEU A 96 -28.37 -13.86 8.37
CA LEU A 96 -27.00 -13.65 8.83
C LEU A 96 -26.09 -13.21 7.68
N TYR A 97 -26.30 -13.75 6.48
CA TYR A 97 -25.55 -13.41 5.28
C TYR A 97 -25.67 -11.91 4.94
N HIS A 98 -26.89 -11.39 4.87
CA HIS A 98 -27.09 -9.96 4.58
C HIS A 98 -26.62 -9.04 5.71
N THR A 99 -26.87 -9.44 6.96
CA THR A 99 -26.55 -8.61 8.13
C THR A 99 -25.04 -8.50 8.34
N SER A 100 -24.34 -9.62 8.30
CA SER A 100 -22.87 -9.66 8.49
C SER A 100 -22.11 -8.95 7.38
N TYR A 101 -22.61 -9.03 6.12
CA TYR A 101 -22.09 -8.25 5.00
C TYR A 101 -22.14 -6.75 5.30
N ARG A 102 -23.31 -6.24 5.70
CA ARG A 102 -23.52 -4.82 6.00
C ARG A 102 -22.69 -4.37 7.19
N ILE A 103 -22.59 -5.18 8.26
CA ILE A 103 -21.74 -4.88 9.41
C ILE A 103 -20.27 -4.74 8.98
N SER A 104 -19.77 -5.67 8.17
CA SER A 104 -18.40 -5.60 7.64
C SER A 104 -18.17 -4.34 6.80
N MET A 105 -19.13 -3.99 5.94
CA MET A 105 -19.05 -2.75 5.14
C MET A 105 -19.10 -1.48 5.98
N ILE A 106 -19.94 -1.44 7.03
CA ILE A 106 -20.00 -0.29 7.96
C ILE A 106 -18.67 -0.13 8.70
N GLY A 107 -18.07 -1.22 9.20
CA GLY A 107 -16.74 -1.18 9.81
C GLY A 107 -15.70 -0.60 8.85
N THR A 108 -15.73 -1.04 7.59
CA THR A 108 -14.84 -0.56 6.53
C THR A 108 -15.03 0.95 6.26
N ILE A 109 -16.28 1.40 6.13
CA ILE A 109 -16.61 2.83 5.93
C ILE A 109 -16.09 3.67 7.10
N ILE A 110 -16.31 3.24 8.33
CA ILE A 110 -15.83 3.93 9.53
C ILE A 110 -14.30 4.03 9.50
N THR A 111 -13.60 2.93 9.22
CA THR A 111 -12.13 2.91 9.11
C THR A 111 -11.63 3.98 8.15
N TYR A 112 -12.05 3.95 6.88
CA TYR A 112 -11.50 4.87 5.88
C TYR A 112 -11.99 6.31 6.09
N THR A 113 -13.18 6.51 6.67
CA THR A 113 -13.62 7.84 7.09
C THR A 113 -12.70 8.40 8.16
N ILE A 114 -12.29 7.62 9.16
CA ILE A 114 -11.34 8.05 10.20
C ILE A 114 -9.98 8.38 9.58
N VAL A 115 -9.48 7.53 8.67
CA VAL A 115 -8.19 7.74 8.01
C VAL A 115 -8.21 9.03 7.18
N LEU A 116 -9.26 9.28 6.41
CA LEU A 116 -9.42 10.52 5.64
C LEU A 116 -9.61 11.73 6.54
N PHE A 117 -10.43 11.62 7.57
CA PHE A 117 -10.61 12.71 8.54
C PHE A 117 -9.27 13.13 9.13
N ARG A 118 -8.45 12.17 9.52
CA ARG A 118 -7.10 12.40 10.04
C ARG A 118 -6.15 12.97 8.99
N SER A 119 -6.20 12.51 7.73
CA SER A 119 -5.30 13.03 6.69
C SER A 119 -5.60 14.49 6.32
N ASN A 120 -6.83 14.95 6.54
CA ASN A 120 -7.27 16.32 6.24
C ASN A 120 -7.09 17.31 7.40
N ILE A 121 -6.81 16.82 8.61
CA ILE A 121 -6.51 17.66 9.78
C ILE A 121 -5.01 17.75 9.93
N SER A 122 -4.44 18.91 9.57
CA SER A 122 -3.07 19.23 9.97
C SER A 122 -3.11 19.85 11.36
N VAL A 123 -2.54 19.14 12.32
CA VAL A 123 -2.22 19.71 13.63
C VAL A 123 -0.84 20.34 13.49
N THR A 124 -0.80 21.67 13.44
CA THR A 124 0.45 22.43 13.48
C THR A 124 0.67 22.85 14.94
N GLU A 125 1.73 22.31 15.57
CA GLU A 125 2.21 22.81 16.86
C GLU A 125 2.96 24.10 16.58
N GLU A 126 2.33 25.25 16.80
CA GLU A 126 3.02 26.54 16.72
C GLU A 126 3.52 26.89 18.13
N GLU A 127 4.85 26.88 18.30
CA GLU A 127 5.47 27.36 19.55
C GLU A 127 5.32 28.89 19.61
N VAL A 128 4.21 29.34 20.18
CA VAL A 128 3.98 30.75 20.44
C VAL A 128 4.93 31.20 21.54
N SER A 129 6.08 31.74 21.12
CA SER A 129 7.05 32.37 22.01
C SER A 129 6.49 33.71 22.49
N SER A 130 5.76 33.70 23.60
CA SER A 130 5.34 34.92 24.27
C SER A 130 6.56 35.61 24.89
N ASN A 131 6.80 36.88 24.54
CA ASN A 131 7.91 37.70 25.06
C ASN A 131 7.82 38.00 26.57
N ASP A 132 6.68 37.73 27.21
CA ASP A 132 6.45 37.98 28.64
C ASP A 132 6.52 36.68 29.44
N ASP A 133 7.53 36.61 30.32
CA ASP A 133 7.86 35.56 31.28
C ASP A 133 8.17 34.15 30.72
N ASN A 134 9.11 33.44 31.38
CA ASN A 134 9.72 32.15 31.04
C ASN A 134 8.75 30.93 30.89
N THR A 135 7.49 31.14 30.50
CA THR A 135 6.47 30.09 30.37
C THR A 135 6.14 29.87 28.91
N SER A 136 6.92 29.03 28.22
CA SER A 136 6.59 28.53 26.89
C SER A 136 5.25 27.79 26.95
N ARG A 137 4.18 28.39 26.41
CA ARG A 137 2.90 27.70 26.21
C ARG A 137 2.88 27.20 24.77
N VAL A 138 2.79 25.87 24.61
CA VAL A 138 2.52 25.26 23.31
C VAL A 138 1.01 25.39 23.07
N GLU A 139 0.63 26.30 22.18
CA GLU A 139 -0.76 26.41 21.73
C GLU A 139 -0.95 25.53 20.49
N LEU A 140 -1.94 24.64 20.55
CA LEU A 140 -2.22 23.69 19.49
C LEU A 140 -3.24 24.32 18.54
N ILE A 141 -2.77 24.88 17.43
CA ILE A 141 -3.63 25.49 16.42
C ILE A 141 -4.03 24.40 15.42
N ILE A 142 -5.32 24.04 15.43
CA ILE A 142 -5.90 23.08 14.48
C ILE A 142 -6.35 23.87 13.24
N GLU A 143 -5.54 23.85 12.18
CA GLU A 143 -5.91 24.48 10.92
C GLU A 143 -6.44 23.43 9.92
N PRO A 144 -7.68 23.57 9.42
CA PRO A 144 -8.20 22.67 8.39
C PRO A 144 -7.38 22.83 7.12
N THR A 145 -6.72 21.76 6.70
CA THR A 145 -5.94 21.76 5.45
C THR A 145 -6.91 21.71 4.28
N ARG A 146 -6.82 22.67 3.37
CA ARG A 146 -7.59 22.64 2.12
C ARG A 146 -7.01 21.58 1.21
N VAL A 147 -7.57 20.38 1.23
CA VAL A 147 -7.18 19.32 0.30
C VAL A 147 -7.91 19.51 -1.03
N SER A 148 -7.16 19.51 -2.12
CA SER A 148 -7.75 19.65 -3.45
C SER A 148 -8.52 18.38 -3.82
N LEU A 149 -9.60 18.51 -4.59
CA LEU A 149 -10.36 17.35 -5.05
C LEU A 149 -9.49 16.38 -5.87
N SER A 150 -8.50 16.90 -6.60
CA SER A 150 -7.53 16.09 -7.35
C SER A 150 -6.71 15.21 -6.41
N ASP A 151 -6.26 15.74 -5.28
CA ASP A 151 -5.47 14.97 -4.31
C ASP A 151 -6.34 13.90 -3.65
N LEU A 152 -7.59 14.25 -3.31
CA LEU A 152 -8.55 13.29 -2.76
C LEU A 152 -8.87 12.16 -3.75
N LEU A 153 -8.98 12.45 -5.05
CA LEU A 153 -9.20 11.42 -6.09
C LEU A 153 -7.97 10.53 -6.35
N LYS A 154 -6.78 10.96 -5.92
CA LYS A 154 -5.54 10.17 -5.99
C LYS A 154 -5.24 9.42 -4.69
N ASP A 155 -5.85 9.81 -3.58
CA ASP A 155 -5.71 9.14 -2.28
C ASP A 155 -6.35 7.76 -2.31
N GLU A 156 -5.55 6.72 -2.06
CA GLU A 156 -6.00 5.34 -2.01
C GLU A 156 -7.12 5.13 -0.97
N ASN A 157 -7.05 5.79 0.18
CA ASN A 157 -8.06 5.62 1.23
C ASN A 157 -9.42 6.19 0.81
N ALA A 158 -9.42 7.27 0.01
CA ALA A 158 -10.64 7.84 -0.54
C ALA A 158 -11.27 6.92 -1.59
N LEU A 159 -10.43 6.33 -2.46
CA LEU A 159 -10.89 5.35 -3.45
C LEU A 159 -11.46 4.09 -2.77
N LEU A 160 -10.81 3.60 -1.70
CA LEU A 160 -11.29 2.48 -0.90
C LEU A 160 -12.60 2.79 -0.17
N LEU A 161 -12.76 4.01 0.36
CA LEU A 161 -14.03 4.48 0.92
C LEU A 161 -15.12 4.50 -0.16
N GLY A 162 -14.80 4.99 -1.37
CA GLY A 162 -15.70 5.02 -2.51
C GLY A 162 -16.20 3.62 -2.88
N TYR A 163 -15.31 2.63 -2.90
CA TYR A 163 -15.71 1.23 -3.06
C TYR A 163 -16.61 0.75 -1.93
N ALA A 164 -16.25 1.04 -0.68
CA ALA A 164 -17.04 0.58 0.47
C ALA A 164 -18.48 1.13 0.46
N LEU A 165 -18.63 2.40 0.09
CA LEU A 165 -19.94 3.03 -0.11
C LEU A 165 -20.70 2.39 -1.28
N LEU A 166 -20.04 2.15 -2.41
CA LEU A 166 -20.66 1.47 -3.55
C LEU A 166 -21.19 0.08 -3.16
N TRP A 167 -20.39 -0.71 -2.46
CA TRP A 167 -20.76 -2.08 -2.08
C TRP A 167 -21.94 -2.17 -1.14
N LEU A 168 -22.20 -1.14 -0.33
CA LEU A 168 -23.39 -1.06 0.52
C LEU A 168 -24.69 -1.12 -0.29
N PHE A 169 -24.67 -0.67 -1.55
CA PHE A 169 -25.83 -0.60 -2.44
C PHE A 169 -25.86 -1.70 -3.51
N THR A 170 -24.84 -2.55 -3.59
CA THR A 170 -24.81 -3.67 -4.56
C THR A 170 -25.14 -5.01 -3.89
N PRO A 171 -25.49 -6.05 -4.68
CA PRO A 171 -25.69 -7.39 -4.13
C PRO A 171 -24.45 -7.88 -3.36
N PRO A 172 -24.64 -8.48 -2.17
CA PRO A 172 -23.54 -8.98 -1.34
C PRO A 172 -22.75 -10.08 -2.05
N SER A 173 -21.44 -10.08 -1.84
CA SER A 173 -20.50 -11.10 -2.34
C SER A 173 -19.26 -11.17 -1.46
N ILE A 174 -18.78 -12.39 -1.14
CA ILE A 174 -17.57 -12.57 -0.32
C ILE A 174 -16.35 -11.90 -0.97
N ILE A 175 -16.27 -11.98 -2.30
CA ILE A 175 -15.12 -11.49 -3.06
C ILE A 175 -15.00 -9.96 -2.93
N LYS A 176 -16.13 -9.24 -2.76
CA LYS A 176 -16.14 -7.79 -2.54
C LYS A 176 -15.61 -7.38 -1.16
N ILE A 177 -15.77 -8.24 -0.13
CA ILE A 177 -15.33 -7.95 1.24
C ILE A 177 -13.86 -8.35 1.45
N LEU A 178 -13.41 -9.41 0.79
CA LEU A 178 -12.09 -10.01 1.02
C LEU A 178 -10.93 -8.99 0.99
N PRO A 179 -10.82 -8.06 0.02
CA PRO A 179 -9.78 -7.04 0.04
C PRO A 179 -9.78 -6.22 1.33
N PHE A 180 -10.94 -5.70 1.75
CA PHE A 180 -11.06 -4.91 2.99
C PHE A 180 -10.71 -5.70 4.24
N ASN A 181 -11.05 -6.97 4.27
CA ASN A 181 -10.66 -7.87 5.35
C ASN A 181 -9.14 -8.04 5.39
N LEU A 182 -8.48 -8.23 4.24
CA LEU A 182 -7.01 -8.32 4.17
C LEU A 182 -6.33 -7.02 4.62
N TYR A 183 -6.78 -5.86 4.14
CA TYR A 183 -6.29 -4.56 4.61
C TYR A 183 -6.50 -4.39 6.11
N SER A 184 -7.66 -4.81 6.62
CA SER A 184 -7.95 -4.74 8.06
C SER A 184 -7.04 -5.64 8.89
N TYR A 185 -6.74 -6.85 8.42
CA TYR A 185 -5.81 -7.74 9.08
C TYR A 185 -4.39 -7.16 9.11
N LEU A 186 -3.89 -6.66 7.97
CA LEU A 186 -2.56 -6.04 7.91
C LEU A 186 -2.49 -4.84 8.87
N ASN A 187 -3.41 -3.88 8.74
CA ASN A 187 -3.42 -2.67 9.55
C ASN A 187 -3.54 -2.96 11.05
N LEU A 188 -4.45 -3.84 11.44
CA LEU A 188 -4.64 -4.20 12.84
C LEU A 188 -3.42 -4.92 13.40
N THR A 189 -2.79 -5.80 12.61
CA THR A 189 -1.58 -6.51 13.02
C THR A 189 -0.42 -5.54 13.19
N THR A 190 -0.22 -4.61 12.25
CA THR A 190 0.77 -3.53 12.35
C THR A 190 0.52 -2.70 13.61
N PHE A 191 -0.72 -2.31 13.88
CA PHE A 191 -1.07 -1.56 15.07
C PHE A 191 -0.75 -2.31 16.37
N ILE A 192 -1.10 -3.61 16.45
CA ILE A 192 -0.81 -4.43 17.61
C ILE A 192 0.70 -4.49 17.86
N THR A 193 1.52 -4.66 16.82
CA THR A 193 2.97 -4.75 16.99
C THR A 193 3.61 -3.40 17.32
N THR A 194 3.25 -2.33 16.62
CA THR A 194 3.95 -1.05 16.74
C THR A 194 3.47 -0.18 17.90
N GLU A 195 2.19 -0.30 18.29
CA GLU A 195 1.54 0.58 19.27
C GLU A 195 1.11 -0.12 20.55
N ILE A 196 0.51 -1.33 20.46
CA ILE A 196 0.05 -2.04 21.67
C ILE A 196 1.21 -2.74 22.38
N LEU A 197 2.10 -3.38 21.62
CA LEU A 197 3.21 -4.17 22.15
C LEU A 197 4.61 -3.63 21.75
N PRO A 198 4.86 -2.31 21.90
CA PRO A 198 6.12 -1.72 21.50
C PRO A 198 7.27 -2.30 22.33
N ASN A 199 8.43 -2.48 21.71
CA ASN A 199 9.67 -2.94 22.35
C ASN A 199 9.59 -4.33 23.01
N THR A 200 8.59 -5.14 22.63
CA THR A 200 8.54 -6.53 23.05
C THR A 200 9.35 -7.39 22.09
N LYS A 201 9.98 -8.47 22.60
CA LYS A 201 10.66 -9.47 21.75
C LYS A 201 9.73 -10.04 20.65
N PHE A 202 8.43 -10.12 20.95
CA PHE A 202 7.42 -10.51 19.97
C PHE A 202 7.38 -9.51 18.80
N SER A 203 7.26 -8.20 19.09
CA SER A 203 7.24 -7.17 18.05
C SER A 203 8.55 -7.15 17.24
N GLU A 204 9.70 -7.31 17.87
CA GLU A 204 11.01 -7.35 17.19
C GLU A 204 11.09 -8.48 16.15
N VAL A 205 10.57 -9.67 16.49
CA VAL A 205 10.56 -10.83 15.58
C VAL A 205 9.43 -10.73 14.55
N PHE A 206 8.27 -10.18 14.93
CA PHE A 206 7.08 -10.21 14.08
C PHE A 206 7.06 -9.09 13.03
N THR A 207 7.65 -7.93 13.33
CA THR A 207 7.72 -6.80 12.38
C THR A 207 8.33 -7.18 11.02
N PRO A 208 9.51 -7.81 10.93
CA PRO A 208 10.07 -8.21 9.62
C PRO A 208 9.22 -9.26 8.91
N CYS A 209 8.54 -10.15 9.65
CA CYS A 209 7.59 -11.10 9.08
C CYS A 209 6.40 -10.39 8.44
N LEU A 210 5.87 -9.35 9.11
CA LEU A 210 4.76 -8.56 8.62
C LEU A 210 5.15 -7.78 7.36
N GLU A 211 6.31 -7.14 7.36
CA GLU A 211 6.87 -6.43 6.19
C GLU A 211 7.07 -7.39 4.99
N TYR A 212 7.50 -8.62 5.25
CA TYR A 212 7.63 -9.65 4.22
C TYR A 212 6.28 -10.09 3.63
N ILE A 213 5.23 -10.18 4.46
CA ILE A 213 3.90 -10.66 4.06
C ILE A 213 3.05 -9.54 3.42
N GLU A 214 3.28 -8.29 3.79
CA GLU A 214 2.49 -7.14 3.36
C GLU A 214 2.40 -7.08 1.83
N GLN A 215 3.52 -7.04 1.13
CA GLN A 215 3.53 -6.88 -0.32
C GLN A 215 2.81 -8.02 -1.08
N PRO A 216 3.06 -9.32 -0.78
CA PRO A 216 2.26 -10.41 -1.33
C PRO A 216 0.75 -10.27 -1.09
N VAL A 217 0.34 -9.84 0.12
CA VAL A 217 -1.07 -9.66 0.47
C VAL A 217 -1.69 -8.49 -0.31
N LEU A 218 -0.96 -7.38 -0.49
CA LEU A 218 -1.40 -6.25 -1.31
C LEU A 218 -1.56 -6.61 -2.79
N ILE A 219 -0.64 -7.41 -3.33
CA ILE A 219 -0.74 -7.95 -4.69
C ILE A 219 -1.94 -8.89 -4.80
N PHE A 220 -2.16 -9.75 -3.81
CA PHE A 220 -3.30 -10.65 -3.77
C PHE A 220 -4.64 -9.88 -3.70
N ALA A 221 -4.73 -8.84 -2.87
CA ALA A 221 -5.89 -7.95 -2.82
C ALA A 221 -6.13 -7.27 -4.18
N SER A 222 -5.07 -6.88 -4.88
CA SER A 222 -5.18 -6.32 -6.24
C SER A 222 -5.70 -7.35 -7.28
N HIS A 223 -5.36 -8.64 -7.14
CA HIS A 223 -5.94 -9.69 -7.98
C HIS A 223 -7.43 -9.87 -7.71
N LEU A 224 -7.85 -9.74 -6.45
CA LEU A 224 -9.26 -9.77 -6.09
C LEU A 224 -10.02 -8.60 -6.72
N ASP A 225 -9.44 -7.40 -6.81
CA ASP A 225 -10.08 -6.26 -7.51
C ASP A 225 -10.40 -6.57 -8.98
N VAL A 226 -9.47 -7.23 -9.69
CA VAL A 226 -9.70 -7.65 -11.08
C VAL A 226 -10.84 -8.69 -11.14
N LEU A 227 -10.88 -9.62 -10.19
CA LEU A 227 -11.97 -10.60 -10.09
C LEU A 227 -13.33 -9.94 -9.75
N ILE A 228 -13.32 -8.90 -8.91
CA ILE A 228 -14.52 -8.10 -8.59
C ILE A 228 -15.08 -7.47 -9.87
N TYR A 229 -14.25 -7.02 -10.81
CA TYR A 229 -14.71 -6.47 -12.09
C TYR A 229 -15.61 -7.46 -12.84
N VAL A 230 -15.22 -8.74 -12.90
CA VAL A 230 -16.02 -9.80 -13.54
C VAL A 230 -17.35 -10.02 -12.82
N ILE A 231 -17.34 -9.97 -11.48
CA ILE A 231 -18.54 -10.14 -10.65
C ILE A 231 -19.50 -8.97 -10.85
N VAL A 232 -19.00 -7.73 -10.83
CA VAL A 232 -19.81 -6.53 -11.03
C VAL A 232 -20.39 -6.50 -12.44
N LEU A 233 -19.61 -6.91 -13.46
CA LEU A 233 -20.10 -7.06 -14.83
C LEU A 233 -21.26 -8.06 -14.89
N ARG A 234 -21.09 -9.25 -14.29
CA ARG A 234 -22.15 -10.27 -14.21
C ARG A 234 -23.39 -9.75 -13.49
N ASP A 235 -23.21 -9.10 -12.34
CA ASP A 235 -24.30 -8.54 -11.54
C ASP A 235 -25.06 -7.48 -12.36
N SER A 236 -24.34 -6.59 -13.04
CA SER A 236 -24.91 -5.52 -13.88
C SER A 236 -25.68 -6.06 -15.09
N LEU A 237 -25.18 -7.12 -15.73
CA LEU A 237 -25.89 -7.80 -16.82
C LEU A 237 -27.16 -8.50 -16.31
N SER A 238 -27.12 -9.04 -15.10
CA SER A 238 -28.25 -9.76 -14.48
C SER A 238 -29.35 -8.80 -14.02
N SER A 239 -28.99 -7.66 -13.42
CA SER A 239 -29.94 -6.63 -12.97
C SER A 239 -30.42 -5.72 -14.11
N LYS A 240 -29.72 -5.70 -15.25
CA LYS A 240 -29.89 -4.72 -16.34
C LYS A 240 -29.57 -3.27 -15.93
N ASP A 241 -28.81 -3.09 -14.86
CA ASP A 241 -28.38 -1.79 -14.35
C ASP A 241 -26.86 -1.67 -14.43
N ALA A 242 -26.36 -0.69 -15.18
CA ALA A 242 -24.92 -0.52 -15.42
C ALA A 242 -24.23 0.45 -14.45
N TYR A 243 -24.95 1.07 -13.51
CA TYR A 243 -24.40 2.14 -12.65
C TYR A 243 -23.22 1.65 -11.81
N ALA A 244 -23.32 0.45 -11.23
CA ALA A 244 -22.29 -0.10 -10.37
C ALA A 244 -21.01 -0.40 -11.17
N LEU A 245 -21.16 -0.92 -12.39
CA LEU A 245 -20.04 -1.14 -13.30
C LEU A 245 -19.35 0.16 -13.68
N PHE A 246 -20.11 1.22 -13.98
CA PHE A 246 -19.53 2.52 -14.34
C PHE A 246 -18.78 3.16 -13.17
N ILE A 247 -19.40 3.23 -11.98
CA ILE A 247 -18.76 3.81 -10.79
C ILE A 247 -17.53 2.98 -10.39
N PHE A 248 -17.66 1.66 -10.35
CA PHE A 248 -16.53 0.77 -10.04
C PHE A 248 -15.41 0.92 -11.05
N GLY A 249 -15.72 0.90 -12.35
CA GLY A 249 -14.73 1.06 -13.42
C GLY A 249 -14.00 2.39 -13.33
N PHE A 250 -14.70 3.49 -13.04
CA PHE A 250 -14.09 4.80 -12.84
C PHE A 250 -13.11 4.82 -11.65
N ILE A 251 -13.54 4.36 -10.46
CA ILE A 251 -12.67 4.28 -9.27
C ILE A 251 -11.50 3.32 -9.53
N TRP A 252 -11.74 2.21 -10.22
CA TRP A 252 -10.72 1.22 -10.56
C TRP A 252 -9.67 1.76 -11.51
N ILE A 253 -10.04 2.56 -12.51
CA ILE A 253 -9.07 3.25 -13.38
C ILE A 253 -8.20 4.21 -12.58
N LEU A 254 -8.81 5.04 -11.71
CA LEU A 254 -8.04 5.97 -10.85
C LEU A 254 -7.08 5.21 -9.93
N ARG A 255 -7.57 4.12 -9.33
CA ARG A 255 -6.77 3.26 -8.46
C ARG A 255 -5.64 2.55 -9.22
N PHE A 256 -5.92 2.11 -10.43
CA PHE A 256 -4.95 1.46 -11.30
C PHE A 256 -3.80 2.39 -11.68
N GLU A 257 -4.09 3.68 -11.89
CA GLU A 257 -3.07 4.70 -12.15
C GLU A 257 -2.22 4.97 -10.90
N SER A 258 -2.82 5.04 -9.71
CA SER A 258 -2.11 5.36 -8.48
C SER A 258 -1.30 4.20 -7.90
N LEU A 259 -1.73 2.94 -8.06
CA LEU A 259 -1.10 1.79 -7.40
C LEU A 259 -0.23 0.92 -8.30
N LYS A 260 1.03 0.77 -7.91
CA LYS A 260 1.97 -0.19 -8.54
C LYS A 260 1.47 -1.64 -8.43
N ALA A 261 0.87 -2.01 -7.30
CA ALA A 261 0.36 -3.37 -7.06
C ALA A 261 -0.77 -3.77 -8.03
N SER A 262 -1.67 -2.83 -8.36
CA SER A 262 -2.75 -3.05 -9.33
C SER A 262 -2.21 -3.28 -10.75
N ARG A 263 -1.22 -2.48 -11.18
CA ARG A 263 -0.52 -2.67 -12.46
C ARG A 263 0.20 -4.02 -12.53
N SER A 264 0.93 -4.36 -11.45
CA SER A 264 1.61 -5.66 -11.32
C SER A 264 0.63 -6.84 -11.39
N SER A 265 -0.52 -6.73 -10.74
CA SER A 265 -1.58 -7.73 -10.77
C SER A 265 -2.12 -7.96 -12.18
N VAL A 266 -2.45 -6.89 -12.92
CA VAL A 266 -2.92 -7.02 -14.30
C VAL A 266 -1.85 -7.68 -15.17
N ARG A 267 -0.58 -7.29 -15.04
CA ARG A 267 0.53 -7.92 -15.78
C ARG A 267 0.65 -9.42 -15.45
N SER A 268 0.57 -9.80 -14.18
CA SER A 268 0.58 -11.20 -13.73
C SER A 268 -0.55 -12.01 -14.37
N ILE A 269 -1.76 -11.44 -14.42
CA ILE A 269 -2.92 -12.06 -15.05
C ILE A 269 -2.72 -12.21 -16.56
N LEU A 270 -2.24 -11.17 -17.24
CA LEU A 270 -1.94 -11.22 -18.68
C LEU A 270 -0.90 -12.31 -19.00
N ASN A 271 0.18 -12.39 -18.23
CA ASN A 271 1.21 -13.43 -18.37
C ASN A 271 0.64 -14.84 -18.11
N SER A 272 -0.28 -14.96 -17.15
CA SER A 272 -0.97 -16.22 -16.87
C SER A 272 -1.82 -16.66 -18.05
N PHE A 273 -2.51 -15.73 -18.71
CA PHE A 273 -3.25 -16.01 -19.95
C PHE A 273 -2.35 -16.36 -21.12
N ASP A 274 -1.16 -15.75 -21.26
CA ASP A 274 -0.20 -16.17 -22.28
C ASP A 274 0.22 -17.62 -22.11
N TYR A 275 0.48 -18.03 -20.86
CA TYR A 275 0.83 -19.40 -20.54
C TYR A 275 -0.33 -20.35 -20.85
N LEU A 276 -1.55 -20.00 -20.41
CA LEU A 276 -2.74 -20.83 -20.66
C LEU A 276 -3.03 -21.00 -22.15
N LEU A 277 -3.00 -19.90 -22.91
CA LEU A 277 -3.30 -19.90 -24.35
C LEU A 277 -2.14 -20.41 -25.21
N SER A 278 -0.96 -20.67 -24.64
CA SER A 278 0.14 -21.31 -25.36
C SER A 278 -0.17 -22.77 -25.75
N PHE A 279 -1.15 -23.39 -25.09
CA PHE A 279 -1.62 -24.75 -25.37
C PHE A 279 -2.80 -24.79 -26.36
N GLU A 280 -3.39 -23.64 -26.69
CA GLU A 280 -4.64 -23.53 -27.45
C GLU A 280 -4.39 -23.29 -28.96
N PRO A 281 -5.42 -23.42 -29.84
CA PRO A 281 -5.29 -23.21 -31.27
C PRO A 281 -4.71 -21.84 -31.64
N VAL A 282 -3.88 -21.81 -32.70
CA VAL A 282 -3.17 -20.62 -33.23
C VAL A 282 -4.10 -19.41 -33.44
N TYR A 283 -5.38 -19.64 -33.74
CA TYR A 283 -6.36 -18.57 -33.93
C TYR A 283 -6.68 -17.80 -32.64
N LEU A 284 -6.94 -18.49 -31.53
CA LEU A 284 -7.23 -17.86 -30.25
C LEU A 284 -6.03 -17.06 -29.75
N TYR A 285 -4.84 -17.62 -29.90
CA TYR A 285 -3.59 -16.93 -29.55
C TYR A 285 -3.39 -15.63 -30.35
N LYS A 286 -3.76 -15.60 -31.63
CA LYS A 286 -3.71 -14.38 -32.46
C LYS A 286 -4.71 -13.32 -31.98
N ILE A 287 -5.93 -13.70 -31.62
CA ILE A 287 -6.93 -12.76 -31.06
C ILE A 287 -6.43 -12.21 -29.73
N TRP A 288 -5.96 -13.09 -28.86
CA TRP A 288 -5.40 -12.73 -27.57
C TRP A 288 -4.25 -11.73 -27.69
N LYS A 289 -3.27 -11.97 -28.57
CA LYS A 289 -2.18 -11.02 -28.80
C LYS A 289 -2.67 -9.62 -29.18
N ARG A 290 -3.73 -9.51 -29.99
CA ARG A 290 -4.31 -8.21 -30.36
C ARG A 290 -4.95 -7.53 -29.15
N LEU A 291 -5.72 -8.26 -28.36
CA LEU A 291 -6.34 -7.75 -27.14
C LEU A 291 -5.30 -7.31 -26.12
N ARG A 292 -4.26 -8.12 -25.92
CA ARG A 292 -3.14 -7.83 -25.03
C ARG A 292 -2.44 -6.53 -25.41
N LEU A 293 -2.15 -6.30 -26.69
CA LEU A 293 -1.53 -5.05 -27.15
C LEU A 293 -2.40 -3.82 -26.83
N ILE A 294 -3.72 -3.94 -26.93
CA ILE A 294 -4.64 -2.87 -26.55
C ILE A 294 -4.53 -2.60 -25.04
N VAL A 295 -4.58 -3.66 -24.22
CA VAL A 295 -4.45 -3.54 -22.76
C VAL A 295 -3.10 -2.92 -22.39
N GLU A 296 -1.98 -3.43 -22.92
CA GLU A 296 -0.63 -2.92 -22.66
C GLU A 296 -0.46 -1.44 -23.03
N CYS A 297 -1.13 -0.98 -24.09
CA CYS A 297 -1.15 0.44 -24.47
C CYS A 297 -1.82 1.31 -23.39
N PHE A 298 -2.87 0.81 -22.72
CA PHE A 298 -3.50 1.48 -21.59
C PHE A 298 -2.68 1.40 -20.30
N VAL A 299 -1.90 0.33 -20.10
CA VAL A 299 -1.15 0.16 -18.86
C VAL A 299 0.07 1.09 -18.76
N GLN A 300 0.51 1.72 -19.88
CA GLN A 300 1.71 2.57 -19.98
C GLN A 300 2.74 2.27 -18.88
N LEU A 301 3.29 1.06 -18.94
CA LEU A 301 4.37 0.67 -18.05
C LEU A 301 5.59 1.43 -18.52
N LYS A 302 5.79 2.63 -17.98
CA LYS A 302 7.14 3.18 -17.90
C LYS A 302 7.93 2.12 -17.14
N ASP A 303 8.91 1.50 -17.81
CA ASP A 303 9.80 0.52 -17.20
C ASP A 303 10.67 1.25 -16.16
N GLU A 304 10.10 1.51 -14.98
CA GLU A 304 10.77 2.17 -13.84
C GLU A 304 11.97 1.34 -13.35
N GLU A 305 12.01 0.02 -13.64
CA GLU A 305 13.18 -0.82 -13.37
C GLU A 305 14.45 -0.35 -14.11
N SER A 306 14.32 0.44 -15.18
CA SER A 306 15.49 1.03 -15.84
C SER A 306 16.04 2.29 -15.17
N LEU A 307 15.27 2.93 -14.28
CA LEU A 307 15.67 4.16 -13.59
C LEU A 307 16.34 3.89 -12.23
N ASP A 308 15.87 2.88 -11.47
CA ASP A 308 16.48 2.53 -10.17
C ASP A 308 17.89 1.92 -10.31
N HIS A 309 18.22 1.35 -11.47
CA HIS A 309 19.60 0.92 -11.77
C HIS A 309 20.50 2.06 -12.23
N GLN A 310 19.97 3.18 -12.74
CA GLN A 310 20.79 4.32 -13.16
C GLN A 310 21.13 5.29 -12.02
N SER A 311 20.40 5.27 -10.90
CA SER A 311 20.70 6.16 -9.77
C SER A 311 21.85 5.68 -8.90
N ASN A 312 22.10 4.36 -8.80
CA ASN A 312 23.21 3.84 -7.99
C ASN A 312 24.58 3.94 -8.69
N ASP A 313 24.64 3.90 -10.03
CA ASP A 313 25.94 3.92 -10.74
C ASP A 313 26.52 5.35 -10.86
N ASN A 314 25.70 6.40 -10.79
CA ASN A 314 26.17 7.78 -10.95
C ASN A 314 26.77 8.39 -9.65
N ASP A 315 26.48 7.81 -8.49
CA ASP A 315 27.01 8.30 -7.20
C ASP A 315 28.39 7.69 -6.86
N GLU A 316 28.76 6.53 -7.44
CA GLU A 316 30.11 5.95 -7.26
C GLU A 316 31.18 6.67 -8.11
N ASP A 317 30.83 7.16 -9.30
CA ASP A 317 31.78 7.91 -10.15
C ASP A 317 31.98 9.37 -9.70
N ALA A 318 31.01 9.95 -8.98
CA ALA A 318 31.12 11.30 -8.42
C ALA A 318 31.97 11.37 -7.14
N ALA A 319 32.10 10.28 -6.40
CA ALA A 319 32.93 10.22 -5.19
C ALA A 319 34.43 9.97 -5.47
N SER A 320 34.78 9.48 -6.66
CA SER A 320 36.17 9.13 -7.04
C SER A 320 36.96 10.30 -7.64
N SER A 321 36.32 11.43 -7.96
CA SER A 321 36.95 12.55 -8.69
C SER A 321 37.22 13.82 -7.86
N ARG A 322 37.13 13.76 -6.52
CA ARG A 322 37.30 14.96 -5.65
C ARG A 322 38.46 14.88 -4.65
N SER A 323 39.58 14.31 -5.06
CA SER A 323 40.86 14.41 -4.33
C SER A 323 41.98 14.90 -5.25
N GLU A 324 41.94 16.16 -5.66
CA GLU A 324 43.15 16.89 -6.03
C GLU A 324 42.86 18.40 -5.97
N ASP A 325 43.66 19.07 -5.14
CA ASP A 325 43.99 20.48 -5.15
C ASP A 325 42.87 21.51 -4.94
N THR A 326 42.72 21.95 -3.68
CA THR A 326 42.39 23.35 -3.42
C THR A 326 43.18 23.84 -2.21
N GLU A 327 44.38 24.34 -2.51
CA GLU A 327 45.10 25.29 -1.67
C GLU A 327 44.27 26.59 -1.63
N VAL A 328 43.66 26.90 -0.47
CA VAL A 328 42.95 28.17 -0.27
C VAL A 328 43.70 28.97 0.79
N GLU A 329 44.24 30.09 0.32
CA GLU A 329 44.85 31.16 1.09
C GLU A 329 43.94 31.62 2.24
N VAL A 330 44.59 31.84 3.39
CA VAL A 330 44.03 32.53 4.56
C VAL A 330 44.09 34.04 4.31
N PRO A 331 42.97 34.78 4.41
CA PRO A 331 43.02 36.21 4.69
C PRO A 331 42.61 36.48 6.13
N ASP A 332 43.53 37.15 6.81
CA ASP A 332 43.39 37.78 8.11
C ASP A 332 42.23 38.79 8.21
N THR A 333 41.75 38.96 9.45
CA THR A 333 41.11 40.16 10.02
C THR A 333 39.75 40.61 9.47
N LEU A 334 38.73 40.59 10.34
CA LEU A 334 38.11 41.83 10.84
C LEU A 334 37.24 41.58 12.08
N GLN A 335 37.62 42.25 13.16
CA GLN A 335 36.87 42.43 14.40
C GLN A 335 35.71 43.40 14.18
N VAL A 336 34.50 43.04 14.61
CA VAL A 336 33.39 43.97 14.91
C VAL A 336 32.63 43.37 16.10
N GLN A 337 33.00 43.71 17.34
CA GLN A 337 32.53 44.84 18.16
C GLN A 337 31.07 44.69 18.64
N ALA A 338 30.94 44.35 19.93
CA ALA A 338 29.72 44.31 20.71
C ALA A 338 29.27 45.72 21.16
N PRO A 339 27.95 45.95 21.33
CA PRO A 339 27.41 46.95 22.25
C PRO A 339 26.73 46.24 23.44
N SER A 340 27.29 46.29 24.64
CA SER A 340 27.15 47.34 25.65
C SER A 340 25.76 47.37 26.33
N ALA A 341 25.83 47.10 27.63
CA ALA A 341 24.74 47.12 28.59
C ALA A 341 24.16 48.53 28.79
N GLN A 342 22.84 48.61 28.98
CA GLN A 342 22.21 49.74 29.65
C GLN A 342 21.55 49.28 30.95
N LYS A 343 22.21 49.69 32.04
CA LYS A 343 21.71 49.81 33.40
C LYS A 343 20.63 50.91 33.42
N LYS A 344 19.43 50.62 33.90
CA LYS A 344 18.51 51.65 34.43
C LYS A 344 18.08 51.25 35.83
N GLU A 345 18.70 51.94 36.79
CA GLU A 345 18.15 52.19 38.12
C GLU A 345 17.03 53.23 37.98
N ASN A 346 15.83 52.88 38.44
CA ASN A 346 15.02 53.64 39.40
C ASN A 346 13.75 52.88 39.74
#